data_AF-A0AAV0WEF8-F1
#
_entry.id   AF-A0AAV0WEF8-F1
#
_cell.length_a   1.000
_cell.length_b   1.000
_cell.length_c   1.000
_cell.angle_alpha   90.00
_cell.angle_beta   90.00
_cell.angle_gamma   90.00
#
_symmetry.space_group_name_H-M   'P 1'
#
loop_
_entity.id
_entity.type
_entity.pdbx_description
1 polymer ?
#
loop_
_entity_poly.entity_id
_entity_poly.type
_entity_poly.pdbx_seq_one_letter_code
_entity_poly.pdbx_strand_id
1 'polypeptide(L)'
;MLYKWGCDGSSGQSQYRQHFNDDSSTTDQAMFMFSIVPLELRSHSEVSDIKNNYEVIWSNPSPSSTKFCRPIKYMFKKETIQEY
;
A
#
# COMPACT_ATOMS: atom_id res chain seq x y z
N MET A 1 -11.66 8.60 8.58
CA MET A 1 -10.22 8.76 8.22
C MET A 1 -10.07 8.50 6.73
N LEU A 2 -9.30 9.31 6.02
CA LEU A 2 -9.05 9.20 4.59
C LEU A 2 -7.67 8.56 4.36
N TYR A 3 -7.63 7.60 3.44
CA TYR A 3 -6.42 6.91 3.03
C TYR A 3 -6.33 6.86 1.51
N LYS A 4 -5.12 6.69 0.98
CA LYS A 4 -4.88 6.12 -0.34
C LYS A 4 -4.26 4.74 -0.18
N TRP A 5 -4.51 3.85 -1.11
CA TRP A 5 -3.88 2.54 -1.17
C TRP A 5 -3.49 2.22 -2.60
N GLY A 6 -2.59 1.26 -2.77
CA GLY A 6 -2.16 0.77 -4.07
C GLY A 6 -1.30 -0.46 -3.95
N CYS A 7 -0.89 -0.98 -5.10
CA CYS A 7 0.07 -2.07 -5.19
C CYS A 7 1.08 -1.80 -6.30
N ASP A 8 2.26 -2.39 -6.18
CA ASP A 8 3.33 -2.27 -7.16
C ASP A 8 4.18 -3.55 -7.19
N GLY A 9 4.72 -3.86 -8.36
CA GLY A 9 5.61 -4.97 -8.63
C GLY A 9 7.08 -4.54 -8.75
N SER A 10 7.98 -5.28 -8.09
CA SER A 10 9.42 -5.09 -8.20
C SER A 10 10.09 -6.40 -8.62
N SER A 11 10.96 -6.34 -9.63
CA SER A 11 11.73 -7.48 -10.13
C SER A 11 13.24 -7.26 -9.93
N GLY A 12 14.04 -8.33 -10.02
CA GLY A 12 15.50 -8.26 -9.89
C GLY A 12 16.00 -8.36 -8.46
N GLN A 13 15.18 -8.89 -7.55
CA GLN A 13 15.57 -9.19 -6.19
C GLN A 13 16.59 -10.34 -6.18
N SER A 14 17.55 -10.30 -5.25
CA SER A 14 18.52 -11.39 -5.09
C SER A 14 17.81 -12.65 -4.58
N GLN A 15 17.99 -13.76 -5.28
CA GLN A 15 17.39 -15.03 -4.91
C GLN A 15 18.15 -15.69 -3.75
N TYR A 16 17.42 -16.12 -2.73
CA TYR A 16 17.97 -16.92 -1.66
C TYR A 16 17.96 -18.41 -2.02
N ARG A 17 19.07 -19.12 -1.75
CA ARG A 17 19.23 -20.55 -2.07
C ARG A 17 18.62 -21.45 -1.00
N GLN A 18 17.36 -21.21 -0.66
CA GLN A 18 16.59 -22.06 0.24
C GLN A 18 15.43 -22.69 -0.53
N HIS A 19 15.09 -23.93 -0.16
CA HIS A 19 13.93 -24.60 -0.70
C HIS A 19 12.65 -23.91 -0.21
N PHE A 20 11.75 -23.58 -1.13
CA PHE A 20 10.40 -23.15 -0.78
C PHE A 20 9.58 -24.39 -0.40
N ASN A 21 8.71 -24.25 0.60
CA ASN A 21 7.76 -25.32 0.94
C ASN A 21 6.58 -25.42 -0.05
N ASP A 22 6.45 -24.41 -0.93
CA ASP A 22 5.44 -24.33 -1.98
C ASP A 22 5.91 -24.99 -3.29
N ASP A 23 5.09 -24.87 -4.34
CA ASP A 23 5.32 -25.44 -5.67
C ASP A 23 6.72 -25.12 -6.23
N SER A 24 7.28 -26.04 -7.04
CA SER A 24 8.67 -25.96 -7.52
C SER A 24 8.97 -24.76 -8.42
N SER A 25 7.92 -24.08 -8.89
CA SER A 25 7.98 -22.87 -9.71
C SER A 25 8.13 -21.57 -8.88
N THR A 26 8.06 -21.66 -7.55
CA THR A 26 8.12 -20.51 -6.66
C THR A 26 9.53 -19.91 -6.61
N THR A 27 9.61 -18.58 -6.69
CA THR A 27 10.87 -17.83 -6.66
C THR A 27 10.69 -16.47 -6.01
N ASP A 28 11.71 -16.03 -5.28
CA ASP A 28 11.81 -14.73 -4.60
C ASP A 28 12.46 -13.63 -5.45
N GLN A 29 12.72 -13.87 -6.74
CA GLN A 29 13.31 -12.86 -7.65
C GLN A 29 12.42 -11.63 -7.92
N ALA A 30 11.12 -11.76 -7.63
CA ALA A 30 10.14 -10.71 -7.84
C ALA A 30 9.21 -10.64 -6.63
N MET A 31 8.77 -9.43 -6.33
CA MET A 31 7.88 -9.13 -5.22
C MET A 31 6.72 -8.28 -5.72
N PHE A 32 5.52 -8.58 -5.25
CA PHE A 32 4.34 -7.76 -5.46
C PHE A 32 3.81 -7.32 -4.09
N MET A 33 3.70 -6.01 -3.87
CA MET A 33 3.40 -5.43 -2.55
C MET A 33 2.16 -4.54 -2.60
N PHE A 34 1.33 -4.61 -1.57
CA PHE A 34 0.17 -3.76 -1.33
C PHE A 34 0.45 -2.85 -0.15
N SER A 35 0.15 -1.57 -0.30
CA SER A 35 0.43 -0.56 0.71
C SER A 35 -0.72 0.43 0.87
N ILE A 36 -0.81 1.03 2.05
CA ILE A 36 -1.75 2.10 2.40
C ILE A 36 -1.00 3.29 2.98
N VAL A 37 -1.48 4.50 2.68
CA VAL A 37 -0.95 5.76 3.21
C VAL A 37 -2.11 6.53 3.83
N PRO A 38 -2.04 6.88 5.14
CA PRO A 38 -3.01 7.80 5.73
C PRO A 38 -2.85 9.19 5.12
N LEU A 39 -3.96 9.81 4.75
CA LEU A 39 -4.00 11.16 4.19
C LEU A 39 -4.52 12.15 5.23
N GLU A 40 -5.72 11.92 5.76
CA GLU A 40 -6.37 12.86 6.68
C GLU A 40 -7.19 12.16 7.75
N LEU A 41 -7.17 12.72 8.96
CA LEU A 41 -8.14 12.43 10.00
C LEU A 41 -9.19 13.55 9.99
N ARG A 42 -10.45 13.19 9.81
CA ARG A 42 -11.57 14.12 9.67
C ARG A 42 -12.59 13.87 10.77
N SER A 43 -13.09 14.94 11.39
CA SER A 43 -14.26 14.93 12.27
C SER A 43 -15.47 15.48 11.54
N HIS A 44 -16.64 14.93 11.80
CA HIS A 44 -17.87 15.55 11.32
C HIS A 44 -18.09 16.88 12.05
N SER A 45 -18.52 17.92 11.33
CA SER A 45 -18.92 19.19 11.90
C SER A 45 -20.28 19.58 11.36
N GLU A 46 -21.23 19.81 12.26
CA GLU A 46 -22.58 20.27 11.95
C GLU A 46 -22.67 21.80 11.85
N VAL A 47 -21.56 22.52 12.06
CA VAL A 47 -21.51 23.98 11.97
C VAL A 47 -21.56 24.40 10.50
N SER A 48 -22.66 25.06 10.13
CA SER A 48 -23.11 25.41 8.77
C SER A 48 -22.16 26.27 7.92
N ASP A 49 -21.08 26.79 8.49
CA ASP A 49 -20.25 27.80 7.85
C ASP A 49 -18.99 27.23 7.17
N ILE A 50 -18.73 25.92 7.33
CA ILE A 50 -17.64 25.24 6.64
C ILE A 50 -18.21 24.64 5.34
N LYS A 51 -17.67 25.06 4.17
CA LYS A 51 -18.06 24.55 2.83
C LYS A 51 -18.07 23.02 2.70
N ASN A 52 -17.38 22.31 3.59
CA ASN A 52 -17.35 20.87 3.69
C ASN A 52 -17.84 20.48 5.10
N ASN A 53 -18.74 19.50 5.21
CA ASN A 53 -19.35 19.04 6.48
C ASN A 53 -18.37 18.31 7.43
N TYR A 54 -17.08 18.67 7.40
CA TYR A 54 -16.03 18.06 8.20
C TYR A 54 -14.89 19.03 8.49
N GLU A 55 -14.26 18.83 9.64
CA GLU A 55 -13.01 19.47 10.05
C GLU A 55 -11.84 18.48 9.89
N VAL A 56 -10.68 18.95 9.43
CA VAL A 56 -9.47 18.12 9.33
C VAL A 56 -8.67 18.26 10.64
N ILE A 57 -8.68 17.22 11.47
CA ILE A 57 -7.92 17.16 12.74
C ILE A 57 -6.43 16.96 12.47
N TRP A 58 -6.11 16.17 11.45
CA TRP A 58 -4.74 15.86 11.08
C TRP A 58 -4.63 15.63 9.58
N SER A 59 -3.53 16.10 8.99
CA SER A 59 -3.20 15.86 7.59
C SER A 59 -1.75 15.40 7.47
N ASN A 60 -1.51 14.44 6.59
CA ASN A 60 -0.18 13.92 6.33
C ASN A 60 0.67 14.98 5.60
N PRO A 61 1.78 15.47 6.21
CA PRO A 61 2.60 16.52 5.62
C PRO A 61 3.41 16.06 4.39
N SER A 62 3.52 14.76 4.14
CA SER A 62 4.25 14.22 2.99
C SER A 62 3.62 12.92 2.47
N PRO A 63 2.46 13.00 1.78
CA PRO A 63 1.72 11.82 1.33
C PRO A 63 2.47 10.92 0.35
N SER A 64 3.49 11.43 -0.34
CA SER A 64 4.33 10.67 -1.28
C SER A 64 5.60 10.10 -0.62
N SER A 65 5.84 10.37 0.67
CA SER A 65 6.98 9.81 1.38
C SER A 65 6.73 8.35 1.76
N THR A 66 7.76 7.52 1.59
CA THR A 66 7.76 6.12 2.04
C THR A 66 7.60 5.99 3.56
N LYS A 67 7.91 7.03 4.35
CA LYS A 67 7.74 7.05 5.81
C LYS A 67 6.32 6.74 6.28
N PHE A 68 5.32 7.10 5.46
CA PHE A 68 3.90 6.86 5.75
C PHE A 68 3.28 5.76 4.88
N CYS A 69 4.06 5.11 4.01
CA CYS A 69 3.63 3.99 3.17
C CYS A 69 3.68 2.69 3.97
N ARG A 70 2.55 2.27 4.53
CA ARG A 70 2.45 1.09 5.39
C ARG A 70 2.15 -0.15 4.54
N PRO A 71 3.00 -1.19 4.57
CA PRO A 71 2.72 -2.42 3.85
C PRO A 71 1.55 -3.16 4.51
N ILE A 72 0.62 -3.66 3.70
CA ILE A 72 -0.51 -4.51 4.12
C ILE A 72 -0.19 -5.97 3.83
N LYS A 73 0.31 -6.25 2.64
CA LYS A 73 0.60 -7.60 2.14
C LYS A 73 1.72 -7.53 1.11
N TYR A 74 2.55 -8.55 1.06
CA TYR A 74 3.48 -8.77 -0.04
C TYR A 74 3.49 -10.24 -0.43
N MET A 75 3.93 -10.53 -1.65
CA MET A 75 4.03 -11.88 -2.21
C MET A 75 5.29 -11.99 -3.05
N PHE A 76 5.96 -13.14 -3.02
CA PHE A 76 7.05 -13.48 -3.94
C PHE A 76 6.49 -13.94 -5.29
N LYS A 77 5.97 -12.98 -6.07
CA LYS A 77 5.38 -13.19 -7.38
C LYS A 77 5.72 -12.03 -8.29
N LYS A 78 5.89 -12.33 -9.58
CA LYS A 78 5.99 -11.32 -10.62
C LYS A 78 4.61 -10.71 -10.86
N GLU A 79 4.55 -9.41 -11.10
CA GLU A 79 3.33 -8.75 -11.54
C GLU A 79 2.96 -9.23 -12.94
N THR A 80 1.73 -9.73 -13.09
CA THR A 80 1.17 -10.22 -14.35
C THR A 80 -0.28 -9.76 -14.49
N ILE A 81 -0.78 -9.74 -15.72
CA ILE A 81 -2.21 -9.61 -15.96
C ILE A 81 -2.91 -10.84 -15.35
N GLN A 82 -4.10 -10.64 -14.80
CA GLN A 82 -4.92 -11.74 -14.32
C GLN A 82 -5.36 -12.58 -15.54
N GLU A 83 -4.88 -13.82 -15.63
CA GLU A 83 -5.37 -14.79 -16.62
C GLU A 83 -6.79 -15.22 -16.19
N TYR A 84 -7.77 -15.04 -17.07
CA TYR A 84 -9.16 -15.48 -16.90
C TYR A 84 -9.36 -16.90 -17.43
#